data_AF-A0A8H6Y1E5-F1
#
_entry.id   AF-A0A8H6Y1E5-F1
#
_cell.length_a   1.000
_cell.length_b   1.000
_cell.length_c   1.000
_cell.angle_alpha   90.00
_cell.angle_beta   90.00
_cell.angle_gamma   90.00
#
_symmetry.space_group_name_H-M   'P 1'
#
loop_
_entity.id
_entity.type
_entity.pdbx_description
1 polymer ?
#
loop_
_entity_poly.entity_id
_entity_poly.type
_entity_poly.pdbx_seq_one_letter_code
_entity_poly.pdbx_strand_id
1 'polypeptide(L)'
;MVPPSSWNFNNNNDNNQSVPPAWGSQWNAPSVPHIPSVPHIPYVAPQEPHIPPVNSSWGWGAPPIPQHPRFFFEDGNVTITVENTLYKLHRYLFNKRTNWNFDISGYPTHLWASSKKDLDRFLTILYPADYSKHECETAEEWASVLTIADNLGMQDVRRLAINRLAEVAEPVDKIVLGHKYNINEWLAPAYLALAMRTDSITPAEGAKLGVDALVRLAALQDEVYQNLRTYISPKKFAEMFESKLTI
;
A
#
# COMPACT_ATOMS: atom_id res chain seq x y z
N MET A 1 -19.44 34.93 -28.57
CA MET A 1 -19.30 33.87 -27.56
C MET A 1 -18.20 32.93 -28.03
N VAL A 2 -17.15 32.80 -27.20
CA VAL A 2 -16.01 31.85 -27.26
C VAL A 2 -15.00 32.05 -28.42
N PRO A 3 -13.67 31.93 -28.16
CA PRO A 3 -12.65 32.83 -28.72
C PRO A 3 -11.57 32.03 -29.54
N PRO A 4 -10.31 32.48 -29.75
CA PRO A 4 -9.74 32.58 -31.08
C PRO A 4 -8.58 31.61 -31.34
N SER A 5 -8.40 31.31 -32.61
CA SER A 5 -7.29 30.56 -33.18
C SER A 5 -5.97 31.35 -33.16
N SER A 6 -4.91 30.67 -32.76
CA SER A 6 -3.53 30.73 -33.30
C SER A 6 -2.88 32.10 -33.55
N TRP A 7 -1.87 32.43 -32.75
CA TRP A 7 -0.82 33.38 -33.12
C TRP A 7 0.52 32.66 -33.23
N ASN A 8 1.00 32.52 -34.48
CA ASN A 8 2.40 32.26 -34.82
C ASN A 8 3.16 33.58 -34.77
N PHE A 9 4.31 33.62 -34.10
CA PHE A 9 5.25 34.74 -34.18
C PHE A 9 6.54 34.28 -34.85
N ASN A 10 6.82 34.87 -36.01
CA ASN A 10 8.15 34.99 -36.56
C ASN A 10 8.23 36.30 -37.36
N ASN A 11 9.08 37.25 -36.96
CA ASN A 11 10.18 37.77 -37.80
C ASN A 11 10.91 38.96 -37.17
N ASN A 12 12.22 38.96 -37.41
CA ASN A 12 13.22 40.03 -37.28
C ASN A 12 12.75 41.40 -37.83
N ASN A 13 13.26 42.52 -37.29
CA ASN A 13 14.34 43.29 -37.95
C ASN A 13 14.76 44.57 -37.17
N ASP A 14 16.07 44.82 -37.16
CA ASP A 14 16.82 46.09 -37.20
C ASP A 14 16.24 47.41 -36.65
N ASN A 15 17.00 48.08 -35.77
CA ASN A 15 17.37 49.48 -36.03
C ASN A 15 18.57 49.98 -35.21
N ASN A 16 19.29 50.90 -35.83
CA ASN A 16 20.70 51.24 -35.71
C ASN A 16 20.90 52.63 -35.06
N GLN A 17 22.05 52.82 -34.39
CA GLN A 17 22.81 54.08 -34.17
C GLN A 17 22.13 55.29 -33.48
N SER A 18 22.77 55.94 -32.49
CA SER A 18 23.78 56.99 -32.77
C SER A 18 24.51 57.48 -31.49
N VAL A 19 25.75 57.96 -31.67
CA VAL A 19 26.81 58.25 -30.67
C VAL A 19 26.95 59.81 -30.43
N PRO A 20 28.05 60.35 -29.85
CA PRO A 20 28.26 61.04 -28.54
C PRO A 20 28.36 62.60 -28.62
N PRO A 21 28.85 63.37 -27.61
CA PRO A 21 30.30 63.63 -27.49
C PRO A 21 30.87 63.90 -26.06
N ALA A 22 32.21 63.86 -25.99
CA ALA A 22 33.10 64.04 -24.83
C ALA A 22 33.34 65.54 -24.47
N TRP A 23 33.89 65.91 -23.30
CA TRP A 23 35.33 65.99 -23.00
C TRP A 23 35.60 66.37 -21.52
N GLY A 24 36.70 65.83 -20.94
CA GLY A 24 37.60 66.61 -20.06
C GLY A 24 37.80 66.16 -18.61
N SER A 25 38.72 65.22 -18.36
CA SER A 25 39.97 65.46 -17.58
C SER A 25 40.56 64.16 -16.98
N GLN A 26 41.76 63.84 -17.48
CA GLN A 26 42.90 63.23 -16.77
C GLN A 26 42.70 61.96 -15.94
N TRP A 27 43.05 60.81 -16.53
CA TRP A 27 43.86 59.79 -15.84
C TRP A 27 44.78 59.10 -16.85
N ASN A 28 46.09 59.27 -16.70
CA ASN A 28 47.11 58.51 -17.41
C ASN A 28 47.38 57.22 -16.62
N ALA A 29 46.97 56.07 -17.18
CA ALA A 29 47.33 54.76 -16.62
C ALA A 29 48.63 54.23 -17.29
N PRO A 30 49.57 53.69 -16.50
CA PRO A 30 50.92 53.36 -16.95
C PRO A 30 50.98 52.15 -17.90
N SER A 31 52.00 52.12 -18.75
CA SER A 31 52.31 51.06 -19.73
C SER A 31 52.30 49.67 -19.09
N VAL A 32 51.45 48.77 -19.62
CA VAL A 32 51.32 47.39 -19.15
C VAL A 32 52.60 46.61 -19.49
N PRO A 33 53.25 45.94 -18.52
CA PRO A 33 54.40 45.08 -18.79
C PRO A 33 54.00 43.88 -19.67
N HIS A 34 54.89 43.51 -20.59
CA HIS A 34 54.72 42.37 -21.49
C HIS A 34 54.54 41.07 -20.69
N ILE A 35 53.33 40.51 -20.70
CA ILE A 35 53.03 39.20 -20.09
C ILE A 35 53.59 38.12 -21.02
N PRO A 36 54.46 37.20 -20.55
CA PRO A 36 54.94 36.09 -21.36
C PRO A 36 53.77 35.22 -21.82
N SER A 37 53.78 34.83 -23.09
CA SER A 37 52.74 33.98 -23.69
C SER A 37 52.56 32.68 -22.89
N VAL A 38 51.33 32.42 -22.46
CA VAL A 38 50.94 31.16 -21.83
C VAL A 38 51.16 30.02 -22.84
N PRO A 39 51.86 28.93 -22.49
CA PRO A 39 52.01 27.80 -23.39
C PRO A 39 50.64 27.22 -23.76
N HIS A 40 50.39 27.02 -25.05
CA HIS A 40 49.17 26.41 -25.56
C HIS A 40 49.03 24.98 -25.01
N ILE A 41 48.15 24.82 -24.04
CA ILE A 41 47.59 23.52 -23.68
C ILE A 41 46.53 23.22 -24.75
N PRO A 42 46.64 22.14 -25.53
CA PRO A 42 45.61 21.81 -26.51
C PRO A 42 44.27 21.63 -25.79
N TYR A 43 43.26 22.36 -26.24
CA TYR A 43 41.89 22.24 -25.75
C TYR A 43 41.38 20.83 -26.06
N VAL A 44 41.31 19.99 -25.04
CA VAL A 44 40.60 18.71 -25.10
C VAL A 44 39.13 19.04 -24.93
N ALA A 45 38.36 18.96 -26.02
CA ALA A 45 36.90 19.08 -25.97
C ALA A 45 36.36 18.09 -24.92
N PRO A 46 35.41 18.49 -24.05
CA PRO A 46 34.71 17.53 -23.21
C PRO A 46 34.11 16.47 -24.13
N GLN A 47 34.57 15.23 -24.01
CA GLN A 47 33.90 14.11 -24.68
C GLN A 47 32.46 14.13 -24.18
N GLU A 48 31.50 14.33 -25.08
CA GLU A 48 30.10 14.10 -24.77
C GLU A 48 29.99 12.71 -24.11
N PRO A 49 29.27 12.56 -23.00
CA PRO A 49 29.12 11.26 -22.38
C PRO A 49 28.49 10.32 -23.40
N HIS A 50 29.29 9.38 -23.90
CA HIS A 50 28.84 8.32 -24.80
C HIS A 50 27.68 7.62 -24.10
N ILE A 51 26.45 7.82 -24.59
CA ILE A 51 25.31 7.01 -24.17
C ILE A 51 25.43 5.71 -24.97
N PRO A 52 25.79 4.57 -24.34
CA PRO A 52 25.88 3.32 -25.08
C PRO A 52 24.49 2.90 -25.58
N PRO A 53 24.40 2.17 -26.69
CA PRO A 53 23.14 1.59 -27.12
C PRO A 53 22.58 0.68 -26.01
N VAL A 54 21.26 0.62 -25.91
CA VAL A 54 20.46 -0.12 -24.93
C VAL A 54 20.63 -1.66 -25.14
N ASN A 55 21.83 -2.18 -24.98
CA ASN A 55 22.13 -3.61 -24.86
C ASN A 55 23.59 -3.88 -24.42
N SER A 56 24.13 -3.12 -23.46
CA SER A 56 25.44 -3.44 -22.89
C SER A 56 25.31 -3.64 -21.38
N SER A 57 25.38 -4.91 -20.98
CA SER A 57 25.52 -5.37 -19.60
C SER A 57 26.84 -4.83 -19.03
N TRP A 58 26.77 -3.72 -18.30
CA TRP A 58 27.86 -3.30 -17.43
C TRP A 58 27.86 -4.23 -16.21
N GLY A 59 28.98 -4.90 -15.98
CA GLY A 59 29.20 -5.98 -15.00
C GLY A 59 29.07 -5.63 -13.51
N TRP A 60 28.17 -4.72 -13.14
CA TRP A 60 27.59 -4.68 -11.81
C TRP A 60 26.34 -5.55 -11.85
N GLY A 61 26.55 -6.87 -11.91
CA GLY A 61 25.45 -7.80 -11.69
C GLY A 61 24.83 -7.44 -10.35
N ALA A 62 23.54 -7.07 -10.34
CA ALA A 62 22.81 -6.99 -9.08
C ALA A 62 23.14 -8.25 -8.27
N PRO A 63 23.43 -8.13 -6.97
CA PRO A 63 23.77 -9.30 -6.16
C PRO A 63 22.70 -10.37 -6.38
N PRO A 64 23.10 -11.65 -6.55
CA PRO A 64 22.14 -12.70 -6.83
C PRO A 64 21.07 -12.69 -5.74
N ILE A 65 19.81 -12.61 -6.16
CA ILE A 65 18.68 -12.53 -5.23
C ILE A 65 18.70 -13.81 -4.36
N PRO A 66 18.77 -13.69 -3.03
CA PRO A 66 18.77 -14.84 -2.14
C PRO A 66 17.56 -15.73 -2.36
N GLN A 67 17.79 -17.05 -2.46
CA GLN A 67 16.72 -18.04 -2.56
C GLN A 67 16.02 -18.21 -1.21
N HIS A 68 14.69 -18.39 -1.23
CA HIS A 68 13.94 -18.67 -0.02
C HIS A 68 14.36 -20.04 0.55
N PRO A 69 14.70 -20.16 1.84
CA PRO A 69 15.23 -21.42 2.41
C PRO A 69 14.25 -22.60 2.36
N ARG A 70 12.95 -22.33 2.47
CA ARG A 70 11.88 -23.35 2.45
C ARG A 70 11.13 -23.46 1.11
N PHE A 71 10.76 -22.34 0.51
CA PHE A 71 9.89 -22.26 -0.67
C PHE A 71 10.67 -22.01 -1.96
N PHE A 72 11.79 -22.73 -2.12
CA PHE A 72 12.56 -22.79 -3.34
C PHE A 72 12.77 -24.26 -3.72
N PHE A 73 11.93 -24.75 -4.63
CA PHE A 73 11.91 -26.16 -5.01
C PHE A 73 12.68 -26.39 -6.31
N GLU A 74 13.53 -27.42 -6.35
CA GLU A 74 14.32 -27.76 -7.55
C GLU A 74 13.44 -28.10 -8.75
N ASP A 75 12.32 -28.79 -8.50
CA ASP A 75 11.30 -29.20 -9.46
C ASP A 75 10.21 -28.13 -9.72
N GLY A 76 10.27 -26.99 -9.03
CA GLY A 76 9.35 -25.88 -9.24
C GLY A 76 9.43 -25.32 -10.66
N ASN A 77 8.29 -24.87 -11.19
CA ASN A 77 8.13 -24.39 -12.57
C ASN A 77 7.53 -22.98 -12.67
N VAL A 78 7.41 -22.29 -11.54
CA VAL A 78 7.15 -20.85 -11.47
C VAL A 78 8.11 -20.21 -10.50
N THR A 79 8.68 -19.06 -10.88
CA THR A 79 9.52 -18.24 -9.99
C THR A 79 8.84 -16.92 -9.68
N ILE A 80 8.87 -16.50 -8.42
CA ILE A 80 8.36 -15.20 -7.97
C ILE A 80 9.40 -14.53 -7.09
N THR A 81 9.52 -13.22 -7.20
CA THR A 81 10.39 -12.42 -6.33
C THR A 81 9.52 -11.50 -5.50
N VAL A 82 9.66 -11.55 -4.18
CA VAL A 82 8.99 -10.63 -3.25
C VAL A 82 10.06 -10.02 -2.36
N GLU A 83 10.02 -8.70 -2.24
CA GLU A 83 11.07 -7.90 -1.60
C GLU A 83 12.44 -8.24 -2.21
N ASN A 84 13.32 -8.92 -1.47
CA ASN A 84 14.65 -9.35 -1.94
C ASN A 84 14.84 -10.86 -1.78
N THR A 85 13.78 -11.64 -1.96
CA THR A 85 13.81 -13.11 -1.85
C THR A 85 13.19 -13.76 -3.08
N LEU A 86 13.91 -14.73 -3.66
CA LEU A 86 13.47 -15.53 -4.80
C LEU A 86 12.81 -16.82 -4.33
N TYR A 87 11.59 -17.06 -4.82
CA TYR A 87 10.82 -18.27 -4.60
C TYR A 87 10.75 -19.06 -5.89
N LYS A 88 10.72 -20.39 -5.77
CA LYS A 88 10.52 -21.30 -6.90
C LYS A 88 9.49 -22.34 -6.50
N LEU A 89 8.31 -22.27 -7.10
CA LEU A 89 7.09 -22.96 -6.66
C LEU A 89 6.48 -23.81 -7.79
N HIS A 90 5.46 -24.59 -7.45
CA HIS A 90 4.70 -25.41 -8.37
C HIS A 90 3.46 -24.69 -8.90
N ARG A 91 3.46 -24.36 -10.20
CA ARG A 91 2.41 -23.62 -10.88
C ARG A 91 1.04 -24.27 -10.74
N TYR A 92 0.97 -25.61 -10.66
CA TYR A 92 -0.31 -26.33 -10.55
C TYR A 92 -1.11 -25.95 -9.29
N LEU A 93 -0.45 -25.58 -8.19
CA LEU A 93 -1.11 -25.15 -6.94
C LEU A 93 -1.80 -23.79 -7.09
N PHE A 94 -1.33 -22.96 -8.02
CA PHE A 94 -1.88 -21.64 -8.33
C PHE A 94 -2.86 -21.69 -9.51
N ASN A 95 -2.59 -22.54 -10.51
CA ASN A 95 -3.35 -22.62 -11.76
C ASN A 95 -4.76 -23.21 -11.62
N LYS A 96 -5.13 -23.80 -10.47
CA LYS A 96 -6.38 -24.57 -10.41
C LYS A 96 -7.63 -23.73 -10.64
N ARG A 97 -7.64 -22.41 -10.35
CA ARG A 97 -8.82 -21.52 -10.46
C ARG A 97 -8.50 -20.03 -10.63
N THR A 98 -7.26 -19.67 -10.91
CA THR A 98 -6.84 -18.26 -10.97
C THR A 98 -6.54 -17.91 -12.42
N ASN A 99 -7.05 -16.77 -12.92
CA ASN A 99 -6.70 -16.23 -14.24
C ASN A 99 -5.29 -15.63 -14.19
N TRP A 100 -4.33 -16.41 -13.69
CA TRP A 100 -2.95 -16.02 -13.52
C TRP A 100 -2.25 -16.09 -14.87
N ASN A 101 -2.46 -15.06 -15.66
CA ASN A 101 -1.61 -14.80 -16.81
C ASN A 101 -0.27 -14.30 -16.26
N PHE A 102 0.78 -15.09 -16.48
CA PHE A 102 2.13 -14.57 -16.43
C PHE A 102 2.22 -13.51 -17.54
N ASP A 103 2.69 -12.32 -17.19
CA ASP A 103 3.10 -11.38 -18.22
C ASP A 103 4.22 -12.01 -19.07
N ILE A 104 4.44 -11.47 -20.27
CA ILE A 104 5.42 -11.86 -21.29
C ILE A 104 6.85 -11.94 -20.72
N SER A 105 7.06 -11.32 -19.56
CA SER A 105 8.29 -11.25 -18.78
C SER A 105 8.46 -12.37 -17.73
N GLY A 106 7.47 -13.25 -17.56
CA GLY A 106 7.50 -14.32 -16.56
C GLY A 106 7.23 -13.85 -15.12
N TYR A 107 6.93 -12.57 -14.93
CA TYR A 107 6.62 -12.00 -13.63
C TYR A 107 5.11 -11.96 -13.38
N PRO A 108 4.65 -12.39 -12.20
CA PRO A 108 3.25 -12.23 -11.86
C PRO A 108 2.93 -10.80 -11.43
N THR A 109 2.15 -10.12 -12.24
CA THR A 109 1.65 -8.76 -12.05
C THR A 109 0.67 -8.59 -10.88
N HIS A 110 0.26 -9.66 -10.19
CA HIS A 110 -0.75 -9.61 -9.11
C HIS A 110 -0.21 -9.78 -7.68
N LEU A 111 1.09 -10.04 -7.48
CA LEU A 111 1.71 -10.20 -6.14
C LEU A 111 2.30 -8.90 -5.56
N TRP A 112 2.22 -7.79 -6.30
CA TRP A 112 2.97 -6.54 -6.05
C TRP A 112 2.77 -5.87 -4.69
N ALA A 113 1.74 -6.23 -3.93
CA ALA A 113 1.40 -5.56 -2.68
C ALA A 113 1.56 -6.43 -1.41
N SER A 114 2.01 -7.69 -1.52
CA SER A 114 2.12 -8.58 -0.36
C SER A 114 3.54 -8.56 0.20
N SER A 115 3.69 -8.43 1.52
CA SER A 115 5.00 -8.55 2.16
C SER A 115 5.52 -9.98 2.05
N LYS A 116 6.84 -10.15 2.19
CA LYS A 116 7.46 -11.48 2.27
C LYS A 116 6.79 -12.33 3.37
N LYS A 117 6.54 -11.71 4.53
CA LYS A 117 5.88 -12.34 5.69
C LYS A 117 4.50 -12.89 5.35
N ASP A 118 3.69 -12.11 4.62
CA ASP A 118 2.35 -12.52 4.23
C ASP A 118 2.39 -13.68 3.24
N LEU A 119 3.29 -13.62 2.25
CA LEU A 119 3.48 -14.67 1.28
C LEU A 119 3.94 -15.96 1.96
N ASP A 120 4.91 -15.90 2.86
CA ASP A 120 5.39 -17.07 3.60
C ASP A 120 4.23 -17.74 4.36
N ARG A 121 3.43 -16.96 5.10
CA ARG A 121 2.22 -17.45 5.80
C ARG A 121 1.26 -18.14 4.84
N PHE A 122 0.95 -17.53 3.70
CA PHE A 122 0.09 -18.14 2.70
C PHE A 122 0.67 -19.45 2.13
N LEU A 123 1.99 -19.49 1.86
CA LEU A 123 2.66 -20.68 1.34
C LEU A 123 2.69 -21.84 2.34
N THR A 124 2.63 -21.59 3.66
CA THR A 124 2.46 -22.67 4.65
C THR A 124 1.15 -23.44 4.47
N ILE A 125 0.11 -22.80 3.91
CA ILE A 125 -1.17 -23.45 3.64
C ILE A 125 -1.09 -24.34 2.39
N LEU A 126 -0.31 -23.92 1.38
CA LEU A 126 -0.13 -24.69 0.15
C LEU A 126 0.93 -25.79 0.29
N TYR A 127 1.93 -25.57 1.13
CA TYR A 127 3.04 -26.47 1.42
C TYR A 127 3.16 -26.69 2.93
N PRO A 128 2.15 -27.35 3.54
CA PRO A 128 2.16 -27.61 4.97
C PRO A 128 3.34 -28.52 5.34
N ALA A 129 4.05 -28.17 6.42
CA ALA A 129 5.05 -29.07 6.99
C ALA A 129 4.39 -30.26 7.72
N ASP A 130 3.20 -30.02 8.28
CA ASP A 130 2.36 -31.01 8.96
C ASP A 130 0.91 -30.80 8.50
N TYR A 131 0.24 -31.86 8.05
CA TYR A 131 -1.15 -31.79 7.60
C TYR A 131 -2.15 -31.80 8.77
N SER A 132 -1.71 -32.12 9.99
CA SER A 132 -2.56 -32.19 11.17
C SER A 132 -2.80 -30.82 11.81
N LYS A 133 -1.91 -29.85 11.60
CA LYS A 133 -1.95 -28.52 12.21
C LYS A 133 -1.55 -27.44 11.22
N HIS A 134 -2.16 -26.27 11.34
CA HIS A 134 -1.76 -25.09 10.58
C HIS A 134 -0.69 -24.32 11.35
N GLU A 135 0.27 -23.74 10.64
CA GLU A 135 1.30 -22.87 11.24
C GLU A 135 0.75 -21.47 11.58
N CYS A 136 -0.37 -21.08 10.97
CA CYS A 136 -1.07 -19.84 11.29
C CYS A 136 -2.06 -20.07 12.44
N GLU A 137 -1.95 -19.28 13.51
CA GLU A 137 -2.79 -19.39 14.70
C GLU A 137 -3.52 -18.07 15.02
N THR A 138 -2.88 -16.94 14.73
CA THR A 138 -3.39 -15.61 15.11
C THR A 138 -4.31 -15.01 14.05
N ALA A 139 -5.16 -14.06 14.46
CA ALA A 139 -6.00 -13.30 13.53
C ALA A 139 -5.18 -12.54 12.48
N GLU A 140 -4.03 -11.99 12.87
CA GLU A 140 -3.11 -11.31 11.93
C GLU A 140 -2.61 -12.27 10.84
N GLU A 141 -2.19 -13.48 11.23
CA GLU A 141 -1.70 -14.49 10.29
C GLU A 141 -2.78 -14.93 9.30
N TRP A 142 -3.98 -15.24 9.80
CA TRP A 142 -5.08 -15.63 8.93
C TRP A 142 -5.57 -14.47 8.05
N ALA A 143 -5.44 -13.21 8.49
CA ALA A 143 -5.71 -12.05 7.65
C ALA A 143 -4.68 -11.90 6.51
N SER A 144 -3.39 -12.20 6.75
CA SER A 144 -2.38 -12.29 5.69
C SER A 144 -2.78 -13.34 4.64
N VAL A 145 -3.14 -14.55 5.10
CA VAL A 145 -3.59 -15.65 4.21
C VAL A 145 -4.83 -15.24 3.41
N LEU A 146 -5.83 -14.63 4.06
CA LEU A 146 -7.04 -14.15 3.41
C LEU A 146 -6.74 -13.12 2.32
N THR A 147 -5.87 -12.16 2.62
CA THR A 147 -5.46 -11.11 1.66
C THR A 147 -4.92 -11.72 0.38
N ILE A 148 -3.98 -12.65 0.50
CA ILE A 148 -3.35 -13.27 -0.67
C ILE A 148 -4.35 -14.19 -1.37
N ALA A 149 -5.11 -15.00 -0.65
CA ALA A 149 -6.10 -15.89 -1.24
C ALA A 149 -7.16 -15.15 -2.05
N ASP A 150 -7.63 -14.00 -1.55
CA ASP A 150 -8.62 -13.15 -2.22
C ASP A 150 -8.03 -12.49 -3.48
N ASN A 151 -6.83 -11.91 -3.37
CA ASN A 151 -6.11 -11.32 -4.50
C ASN A 151 -5.82 -12.33 -5.61
N LEU A 152 -5.48 -13.57 -5.24
CA LEU A 152 -5.25 -14.66 -6.17
C LEU A 152 -6.57 -15.22 -6.74
N GLY A 153 -7.71 -14.99 -6.09
CA GLY A 153 -8.98 -15.64 -6.45
C GLY A 153 -9.07 -17.10 -6.02
N MET A 154 -8.24 -17.54 -5.06
CA MET A 154 -8.22 -18.92 -4.55
C MET A 154 -9.34 -19.15 -3.52
N GLN A 155 -10.54 -19.40 -4.03
CA GLN A 155 -11.76 -19.49 -3.22
C GLN A 155 -11.73 -20.54 -2.10
N ASP A 156 -11.04 -21.68 -2.29
CA ASP A 156 -10.95 -22.72 -1.25
C ASP A 156 -10.12 -22.23 -0.06
N VAL A 157 -8.97 -21.60 -0.33
CA VAL A 157 -8.08 -21.03 0.71
C VAL A 157 -8.73 -19.79 1.35
N ARG A 158 -9.42 -18.97 0.56
CA ARG A 158 -10.21 -17.84 1.06
C ARG A 158 -11.24 -18.31 2.09
N ARG A 159 -12.01 -19.36 1.79
CA ARG A 159 -13.01 -19.93 2.70
C ARG A 159 -12.37 -20.49 3.97
N LEU A 160 -11.23 -21.18 3.85
CA LEU A 160 -10.47 -21.67 5.00
C LEU A 160 -10.06 -20.51 5.92
N ALA A 161 -9.47 -19.45 5.36
CA ALA A 161 -9.02 -18.30 6.13
C ALA A 161 -10.19 -17.58 6.82
N ILE A 162 -11.34 -17.44 6.14
CA ILE A 162 -12.57 -16.90 6.74
C ILE A 162 -13.01 -17.75 7.93
N ASN A 163 -13.12 -19.07 7.77
CA ASN A 163 -13.55 -19.94 8.87
C ASN A 163 -12.64 -19.81 10.10
N ARG A 164 -11.33 -19.73 9.89
CA ARG A 164 -10.36 -19.57 10.97
C ARG A 164 -10.44 -18.20 11.63
N LEU A 165 -10.53 -17.12 10.85
CA LEU A 165 -10.75 -15.77 11.37
C LEU A 165 -12.07 -15.65 12.15
N ALA A 166 -13.11 -16.38 11.77
CA ALA A 166 -14.37 -16.37 12.53
C ALA A 166 -14.17 -16.86 13.98
N GLU A 167 -13.23 -17.78 14.21
CA GLU A 167 -12.89 -18.33 15.53
C GLU A 167 -12.00 -17.38 16.34
N VAL A 168 -10.98 -16.77 15.71
CA VAL A 168 -9.91 -16.05 16.43
C VAL A 168 -10.00 -14.52 16.38
N ALA A 169 -10.76 -13.94 15.44
CA ALA A 169 -10.79 -12.48 15.27
C ALA A 169 -11.76 -11.79 16.24
N GLU A 170 -11.33 -10.64 16.75
CA GLU A 170 -12.14 -9.75 17.58
C GLU A 170 -13.25 -9.06 16.78
N PRO A 171 -14.33 -8.57 17.42
CA PRO A 171 -15.43 -7.90 16.73
C PRO A 171 -15.00 -6.72 15.85
N VAL A 172 -14.01 -5.93 16.29
CA VAL A 172 -13.47 -4.81 15.51
C VAL A 172 -12.83 -5.30 14.22
N ASP A 173 -11.93 -6.29 14.32
CA ASP A 173 -11.25 -6.85 13.15
C ASP A 173 -12.25 -7.56 12.22
N LYS A 174 -13.29 -8.20 12.75
CA LYS A 174 -14.39 -8.78 11.95
C LYS A 174 -15.16 -7.74 11.14
N ILE A 175 -15.39 -6.54 11.68
CA ILE A 175 -16.03 -5.44 10.92
C ILE A 175 -15.09 -4.97 9.81
N VAL A 176 -13.83 -4.69 10.14
CA VAL A 176 -12.84 -4.18 9.18
C VAL A 176 -12.62 -5.17 8.04
N LEU A 177 -12.35 -6.43 8.36
CA LEU A 177 -12.16 -7.49 7.36
C LEU A 177 -13.46 -7.82 6.63
N GLY A 178 -14.59 -7.75 7.33
CA GLY A 178 -15.92 -7.97 6.75
C GLY A 178 -16.24 -6.99 5.64
N HIS A 179 -15.98 -5.70 5.83
CA HIS A 179 -16.12 -4.71 4.75
C HIS A 179 -15.07 -4.89 3.66
N LYS A 180 -13.80 -5.08 4.04
CA LYS A 180 -12.68 -5.18 3.09
C LYS A 180 -12.84 -6.33 2.09
N TYR A 181 -13.30 -7.50 2.56
CA TYR A 181 -13.44 -8.72 1.76
C TYR A 181 -14.88 -9.11 1.47
N ASN A 182 -15.85 -8.23 1.73
CA ASN A 182 -17.28 -8.46 1.52
C ASN A 182 -17.82 -9.72 2.23
N ILE A 183 -17.51 -9.87 3.52
CA ILE A 183 -17.98 -10.97 4.40
C ILE A 183 -19.15 -10.44 5.25
N ASN A 184 -20.31 -10.27 4.61
CA ASN A 184 -21.49 -9.63 5.22
C ASN A 184 -22.01 -10.37 6.47
N GLU A 185 -21.77 -11.68 6.53
CA GLU A 185 -22.17 -12.58 7.62
C GLU A 185 -21.60 -12.16 8.98
N TRP A 186 -20.45 -11.49 8.98
CA TRP A 186 -19.78 -11.05 10.21
C TRP A 186 -20.25 -9.69 10.71
N LEU A 187 -20.77 -8.85 9.82
CA LEU A 187 -20.99 -7.43 10.13
C LEU A 187 -22.03 -7.26 11.23
N ALA A 188 -23.24 -7.80 11.03
CA ALA A 188 -24.32 -7.69 12.00
C ALA A 188 -23.95 -8.24 13.40
N PRO A 189 -23.44 -9.49 13.55
CA PRO A 189 -23.07 -10.00 14.87
C PRO A 189 -21.91 -9.24 15.50
N ALA A 190 -20.95 -8.74 14.72
CA ALA A 190 -19.83 -7.97 15.25
C ALA A 190 -20.25 -6.57 15.72
N TYR A 191 -21.10 -5.87 14.97
CA TYR A 191 -21.68 -4.60 15.42
C TYR A 191 -22.52 -4.76 16.69
N LEU A 192 -23.33 -5.82 16.76
CA LEU A 192 -24.11 -6.12 17.96
C LEU A 192 -23.20 -6.40 19.16
N ALA A 193 -22.15 -7.21 18.98
CA ALA A 193 -21.18 -7.50 20.03
C ALA A 193 -20.50 -6.22 20.56
N LEU A 194 -20.17 -5.27 19.68
CA LEU A 194 -19.62 -3.98 20.09
C LEU A 194 -20.65 -3.06 20.75
N ALA A 195 -21.90 -3.04 20.26
CA ALA A 195 -22.95 -2.20 20.83
C ALA A 195 -23.35 -2.66 22.24
N MET A 196 -23.32 -3.97 22.49
CA MET A 196 -23.65 -4.57 23.79
C MET A 196 -22.47 -4.61 24.77
N ARG A 197 -21.26 -4.24 24.33
CA ARG A 197 -20.06 -4.23 25.18
C ARG A 197 -20.19 -3.16 26.26
N THR A 198 -19.80 -3.47 27.49
CA THR A 198 -19.77 -2.52 28.60
C THR A 198 -18.69 -1.45 28.41
N ASP A 199 -17.56 -1.84 27.83
CA ASP A 199 -16.42 -0.95 27.59
C ASP A 199 -16.66 -0.08 26.36
N SER A 200 -16.35 1.21 26.52
CA SER A 200 -16.38 2.18 25.42
C SER A 200 -15.38 1.81 24.32
N ILE A 201 -15.63 2.31 23.11
CA ILE A 201 -14.70 2.16 21.99
C ILE A 201 -13.43 2.95 22.30
N THR A 202 -12.28 2.29 22.23
CA THR A 202 -11.00 2.95 22.43
C THR A 202 -10.59 3.75 21.19
N PRO A 203 -9.73 4.79 21.32
CA PRO A 203 -9.24 5.53 20.16
C PRO A 203 -8.55 4.66 19.11
N ALA A 204 -7.85 3.60 19.54
CA ALA A 204 -7.19 2.65 18.64
C ALA A 204 -8.18 1.82 17.83
N GLU A 205 -9.26 1.34 18.46
CA GLU A 205 -10.35 0.65 17.77
C GLU A 205 -11.10 1.58 16.83
N GLY A 206 -11.37 2.82 17.26
CA GLY A 206 -12.01 3.83 16.43
C GLY A 206 -11.20 4.17 15.18
N ALA A 207 -9.88 4.27 15.31
CA ALA A 207 -8.98 4.47 14.16
C ALA A 207 -9.03 3.30 13.18
N LYS A 208 -9.15 2.05 13.67
CA LYS A 208 -9.28 0.86 12.82
C LYS A 208 -10.64 0.80 12.09
N LEU A 209 -11.73 1.07 12.80
CA LEU A 209 -13.09 1.00 12.25
C LEU A 209 -13.33 2.04 11.16
N GLY A 210 -12.74 3.23 11.31
CA GLY A 210 -13.03 4.37 10.46
C GLY A 210 -14.40 4.99 10.75
N VAL A 211 -14.65 6.13 10.10
CA VAL A 211 -15.80 7.00 10.44
C VAL A 211 -17.14 6.32 10.15
N ASP A 212 -17.29 5.66 9.00
CA ASP A 212 -18.58 5.06 8.60
C ASP A 212 -19.03 3.95 9.56
N ALA A 213 -18.10 3.10 9.98
CA ALA A 213 -18.40 2.03 10.92
C ALA A 213 -18.72 2.59 12.31
N LEU A 214 -18.00 3.63 12.75
CA LEU A 214 -18.30 4.32 14.00
C LEU A 214 -19.68 4.97 14.01
N VAL A 215 -20.09 5.64 12.93
CA VAL A 215 -21.42 6.25 12.81
C VAL A 215 -22.51 5.20 12.91
N ARG A 216 -22.35 4.05 12.22
CA ARG A 216 -23.30 2.93 12.31
C ARG A 216 -23.37 2.33 13.71
N LEU A 217 -22.22 2.17 14.36
CA LEU A 217 -22.16 1.66 15.72
C LEU A 217 -22.80 2.63 16.73
N ALA A 218 -22.58 3.92 16.59
CA ALA A 218 -23.21 4.95 17.43
C ALA A 218 -24.73 4.98 17.25
N ALA A 219 -25.22 4.86 16.01
CA ALA A 219 -26.66 4.76 15.74
C ALA A 219 -27.28 3.52 16.39
N LEU A 220 -26.60 2.37 16.30
CA LEU A 220 -27.05 1.13 16.93
C LEU A 220 -27.05 1.24 18.46
N GLN A 221 -26.02 1.85 19.05
CA GLN A 221 -25.97 2.10 20.49
C GLN A 221 -27.11 3.01 20.94
N ASP A 222 -27.36 4.12 20.24
CA ASP A 222 -28.47 5.01 20.55
C ASP A 222 -29.82 4.29 20.46
N GLU A 223 -30.05 3.48 19.42
CA GLU A 223 -31.28 2.67 19.29
C GLU A 223 -31.47 1.72 20.50
N VAL A 224 -30.41 1.05 20.94
CA VAL A 224 -30.44 0.20 22.14
C VAL A 224 -30.77 1.04 23.39
N TYR A 225 -30.14 2.20 23.57
CA TYR A 225 -30.41 3.08 24.71
C TYR A 225 -31.83 3.66 24.70
N GLN A 226 -32.36 4.06 23.54
CA GLN A 226 -33.74 4.55 23.41
C GLN A 226 -34.74 3.46 23.74
N ASN A 227 -34.54 2.25 23.21
CA ASN A 227 -35.38 1.10 23.55
C ASN A 227 -35.34 0.81 25.05
N LEU A 228 -34.17 0.77 25.68
CA LEU A 228 -34.05 0.59 27.13
C LEU A 228 -34.74 1.70 27.94
N ARG A 229 -34.65 2.96 27.50
CA ARG A 229 -35.38 4.08 28.12
C ARG A 229 -36.89 3.88 28.09
N THR A 230 -37.46 3.27 27.04
CA THR A 230 -38.89 2.96 27.02
C THR A 230 -39.28 1.90 28.06
N TYR A 231 -38.39 0.97 28.40
CA TYR A 231 -38.61 -0.04 29.44
C TYR A 231 -38.37 0.49 30.85
N ILE A 232 -37.45 1.44 31.01
CA ILE A 232 -37.25 2.21 32.23
C ILE A 232 -38.28 3.35 32.25
N SER A 233 -39.56 3.01 32.35
CA SER A 233 -40.59 4.04 32.52
C SER A 233 -40.32 4.76 33.85
N PRO A 234 -40.45 6.10 33.90
CA PRO A 234 -40.30 6.85 35.15
C PRO A 234 -41.20 6.31 36.26
N LYS A 235 -42.36 5.76 35.87
CA LYS A 235 -43.34 5.14 36.75
C LYS A 235 -42.82 3.83 37.37
N LYS A 236 -42.24 2.94 36.57
CA LYS A 236 -41.66 1.67 37.04
C LYS A 236 -40.39 1.90 37.87
N PHE A 237 -39.62 2.94 37.52
CA PHE A 237 -38.47 3.37 38.30
C PHE A 237 -38.90 4.01 39.63
N ALA A 238 -39.95 4.84 39.64
CA ALA A 238 -40.55 5.39 40.86
C ALA A 238 -41.12 4.28 41.77
N GLU A 239 -41.83 3.30 41.22
CA GLU A 239 -42.34 2.13 41.96
C GLU A 239 -41.19 1.28 42.56
N MET A 240 -40.11 1.05 41.80
CA MET A 240 -38.89 0.40 42.32
C MET A 240 -38.19 1.20 43.42
N PHE A 241 -38.23 2.54 43.35
CA PHE A 241 -37.60 3.42 44.33
C PHE A 241 -38.44 3.54 45.60
N GLU A 242 -39.76 3.69 45.48
CA GLU A 242 -40.70 3.76 46.60
C GLU A 242 -40.77 2.44 47.39
N SER A 243 -40.74 1.29 46.70
CA SER A 243 -40.68 -0.03 47.37
C SER A 243 -39.38 -0.26 48.15
N LYS A 244 -38.29 0.46 47.86
CA LYS A 244 -37.03 0.42 48.62
C LYS A 244 -36.92 1.46 49.73
N LEU A 245 -37.72 2.53 49.68
CA LEU A 245 -37.78 3.58 50.71
C LEU A 245 -38.76 3.25 51.83
N THR A 246 -39.66 2.30 51.61
CA THR A 246 -40.59 1.83 52.65
C THR A 246 -39.90 0.71 53.44
N ILE A 247 -39.07 1.08 54.43
CA ILE A 247 -38.60 0.20 55.52
C ILE A 247 -39.42 0.50 56.77
#